data_AF-A0AAZ3PLP6-F1
#
_entry.id   AF-A0AAZ3PLP6-F1
#
_cell.length_a   1.000
_cell.length_b   1.000
_cell.length_c   1.000
_cell.angle_alpha   90.00
_cell.angle_beta   90.00
_cell.angle_gamma   90.00
#
_symmetry.space_group_name_H-M   'P 1'
#
loop_
_entity.id
_entity.type
_entity.pdbx_description
1 polymer ?
#
loop_
_entity_poly.entity_id
_entity_poly.type
_entity_poly.pdbx_seq_one_letter_code
_entity_poly.pdbx_strand_id
1 'polypeptide(L)'
;MDSFFIPPRICWWRVLFLLTIFQDYLSNMLDCPPTCSCSPTEIYCNKSDNGKFFPLLALQDTGNNGNNSIEDVFKNITSIHIENWTGLQTLKDVDMELYTGLQRLPALTHLSCVFSLPLFYRNLSKNPLTTLSWQLFQNLQLFELRLEEVVFDCGCDIRWIQLWQQRGEAGLNTQQLFCNNGASKIPLQAMNISLCDLPDISVTHFNLTVLEGDRVTITCNGSGSPLPEVDWTVIDLHSINTHQSTVYWPNVHSINLTLFNVSRDDNFYMLTCIAENKVGMANTSIQLTVHFPPTILKLDEPERRHETCIEFTVRGNPLPTLRWFHRDNEISPSDYIRTEMDTYQDYLEGCLNFKDPTHHNNGNYTLEASNFLGVTTKTVYGHFLNAPFPDGTPTPTITVTHRPEEDTFGVSIAVGLAGFACVLLVVLFVLINKYGRRSKFGMKGPVAVISGEEDSASPLHHVNHGIITPCTLDAGPDAVVIGMTRIPVIENPQYFRHGHNCNKPATCEYTSALLTFTMVSHESSSHGFQKPTSERRL
;
A
#
# COMPACT_ATOMS: atom_id res chain seq x y z
N MET A 1 10.69 12.32 96.21
CA MET A 1 12.09 12.77 96.13
C MET A 1 12.75 11.96 95.04
N ASP A 2 12.89 12.58 93.87
CA ASP A 2 14.10 12.67 93.04
C ASP A 2 14.92 11.43 92.63
N SER A 3 15.51 11.54 91.43
CA SER A 3 16.58 10.69 90.83
C SER A 3 16.13 9.43 90.05
N PHE A 4 16.69 9.10 88.87
CA PHE A 4 17.45 9.86 87.83
C PHE A 4 17.59 8.99 86.54
N PHE A 5 17.92 9.58 85.36
CA PHE A 5 18.36 8.91 84.09
C PHE A 5 17.25 8.11 83.30
N ILE A 6 17.33 7.60 82.04
CA ILE A 6 18.08 7.78 80.73
C ILE A 6 17.45 6.83 79.66
N PRO A 7 17.51 7.01 78.31
CA PRO A 7 17.63 8.19 77.43
C PRO A 7 16.41 8.35 76.44
N PRO A 8 16.50 8.31 75.08
CA PRO A 8 16.46 9.51 74.23
C PRO A 8 15.31 9.57 73.18
N ARG A 9 14.86 10.78 72.82
CA ARG A 9 14.20 11.08 71.54
C ARG A 9 14.61 12.46 71.02
N ILE A 10 15.28 12.51 69.86
CA ILE A 10 15.62 13.76 69.14
C ILE A 10 14.63 13.94 67.98
N CYS A 11 14.24 15.19 67.73
CA CYS A 11 13.01 15.53 67.01
C CYS A 11 12.99 15.21 65.50
N TRP A 12 11.79 14.84 65.03
CA TRP A 12 11.37 14.64 63.64
C TRP A 12 11.38 15.93 62.76
N TRP A 13 12.32 16.86 62.95
CA TRP A 13 12.33 18.17 62.28
C TRP A 13 13.30 18.30 61.09
N ARG A 14 13.96 17.20 60.68
CA ARG A 14 14.80 17.17 59.45
C ARG A 14 14.26 16.34 58.29
N VAL A 15 13.14 15.62 58.47
CA VAL A 15 12.53 14.81 57.39
C VAL A 15 11.53 15.65 56.57
N LEU A 16 10.76 16.52 57.24
CA LEU A 16 9.72 17.34 56.59
C LEU A 16 10.26 18.43 55.64
N PHE A 17 11.55 18.79 55.72
CA PHE A 17 12.16 19.83 54.87
C PHE A 17 12.82 19.29 53.59
N LEU A 18 12.86 17.97 53.40
CA LEU A 18 13.34 17.33 52.17
C LEU A 18 12.20 16.88 51.25
N LEU A 19 10.99 16.69 51.78
CA LEU A 19 9.81 16.35 50.98
C LEU A 19 9.27 17.54 50.17
N THR A 20 9.42 18.76 50.66
CA THR A 20 8.97 19.99 49.96
C THR A 20 9.90 20.48 48.84
N ILE A 21 11.03 19.80 48.59
CA ILE A 21 11.96 20.10 47.49
C ILE A 21 11.93 18.99 46.42
N PHE A 22 11.44 17.79 46.78
CA PHE A 22 11.35 16.64 45.87
C PHE A 22 9.95 16.43 45.25
N GLN A 23 9.03 17.39 45.40
CA GLN A 23 7.66 17.28 44.89
C GLN A 23 7.42 18.03 43.56
N ASP A 24 8.35 18.88 43.11
CA ASP A 24 8.35 19.50 41.77
C ASP A 24 9.21 18.75 40.73
N TYR A 25 10.04 17.78 41.16
CA TYR A 25 11.05 17.14 40.31
C TYR A 25 10.58 15.84 39.63
N LEU A 26 9.33 15.82 39.13
CA LEU A 26 8.77 14.68 38.39
C LEU A 26 7.90 15.08 37.19
N SER A 27 8.24 16.18 36.51
CA SER A 27 7.68 16.55 35.20
C SER A 27 8.68 16.20 34.09
N ASN A 28 8.30 15.32 33.16
CA ASN A 28 9.16 14.94 32.03
C ASN A 28 9.18 16.02 30.93
N MET A 29 10.36 16.56 30.64
CA MET A 29 10.85 17.02 29.32
C MET A 29 9.86 17.71 28.33
N LEU A 30 8.94 18.53 28.82
CA LEU A 30 8.16 19.45 27.99
C LEU A 30 8.12 20.84 28.65
N ASP A 31 8.63 21.86 27.97
CA ASP A 31 8.53 23.25 28.42
C ASP A 31 7.12 23.76 28.03
N CYS A 32 6.15 23.35 28.86
CA CYS A 32 4.73 23.54 28.63
C CYS A 32 4.36 25.04 28.68
N PRO A 33 3.54 25.56 27.73
CA PRO A 33 3.12 26.96 27.75
C PRO A 33 2.51 27.36 29.11
N PRO A 34 2.85 28.55 29.65
CA PRO A 34 2.65 28.89 31.08
C PRO A 34 1.18 28.94 31.52
N THR A 35 0.26 29.18 30.57
CA THR A 35 -1.19 29.16 30.76
C THR A 35 -1.83 27.77 30.62
N CYS A 36 -1.00 26.73 30.44
CA CYS A 36 -1.41 25.34 30.28
C CYS A 36 -0.83 24.41 31.36
N SER A 37 -1.20 23.14 31.26
CA SER A 37 -0.60 21.97 31.89
C SER A 37 -0.54 20.85 30.85
N CYS A 38 0.59 20.18 30.71
CA CYS A 38 0.86 19.23 29.64
C CYS A 38 1.19 17.84 30.20
N SER A 39 0.69 16.81 29.53
CA SER A 39 1.04 15.40 29.74
C SER A 39 1.64 14.82 28.45
N PRO A 40 2.18 13.59 28.46
CA PRO A 40 2.72 12.95 27.25
C PRO A 40 1.70 12.77 26.11
N THR A 41 0.40 12.89 26.40
CA THR A 41 -0.68 12.65 25.44
C THR A 41 -1.73 13.75 25.38
N GLU A 42 -1.73 14.72 26.29
CA GLU A 42 -2.75 15.78 26.37
C GLU A 42 -2.16 17.15 26.74
N ILE A 43 -2.63 18.23 26.12
CA ILE A 43 -2.40 19.61 26.56
C ILE A 43 -3.71 20.18 27.09
N TYR A 44 -3.70 20.76 28.28
CA TYR A 44 -4.88 21.28 28.97
C TYR A 44 -4.65 22.72 29.45
N CYS A 45 -5.32 23.69 28.84
CA CYS A 45 -5.16 25.13 29.06
C CYS A 45 -6.45 25.74 29.62
N ASN A 46 -6.62 25.76 30.94
CA ASN A 46 -7.81 26.33 31.60
C ASN A 46 -7.62 27.71 32.24
N LYS A 47 -6.37 28.21 32.28
CA LYS A 47 -6.08 29.56 32.77
C LYS A 47 -6.49 30.56 31.68
N SER A 48 -7.31 31.53 32.04
CA SER A 48 -7.79 32.57 31.11
C SER A 48 -6.62 33.35 30.53
N ASP A 49 -6.53 33.42 29.20
CA ASP A 49 -5.44 34.07 28.48
C ASP A 49 -5.99 35.07 27.44
N ASN A 50 -5.21 36.12 27.19
CA ASN A 50 -5.43 37.11 26.14
C ASN A 50 -4.49 36.90 24.93
N GLY A 51 -3.67 35.85 24.97
CA GLY A 51 -2.80 35.42 23.87
C GLY A 51 -3.55 35.18 22.56
N LYS A 52 -2.90 35.50 21.44
CA LYS A 52 -3.42 35.35 20.06
C LYS A 52 -2.79 34.19 19.29
N PHE A 53 -1.91 33.43 19.93
CA PHE A 53 -1.13 32.36 19.33
C PHE A 53 -1.54 31.03 19.95
N PHE A 54 -1.50 29.94 19.18
CA PHE A 54 -1.79 28.61 19.69
C PHE A 54 -0.71 28.15 20.70
N PRO A 55 -1.05 27.34 21.73
CA PRO A 55 -0.09 26.83 22.71
C PRO A 55 0.88 25.79 22.11
N LEU A 56 1.87 26.29 21.36
CA LEU A 56 3.01 25.49 20.91
C LEU A 56 3.86 25.05 22.11
N LEU A 57 4.34 23.80 22.06
CA LEU A 57 5.30 23.26 23.02
C LEU A 57 6.71 23.77 22.68
N ALA A 58 7.37 24.38 23.66
CA ALA A 58 8.79 24.69 23.52
C ALA A 58 9.62 23.45 23.89
N LEU A 59 10.57 23.10 23.02
CA LEU A 59 11.55 22.05 23.28
C LEU A 59 12.81 22.68 23.88
N GLN A 60 13.32 22.11 24.96
CA GLN A 60 14.53 22.60 25.62
C GLN A 60 15.72 21.73 25.21
N ASP A 61 16.71 22.33 24.53
CA ASP A 61 17.96 21.67 24.09
C ASP A 61 18.83 21.24 25.28
N THR A 62 18.38 20.18 25.95
CA THR A 62 19.07 19.51 27.04
C THR A 62 19.92 18.40 26.45
N GLY A 63 21.16 18.75 26.10
CA GLY A 63 22.11 17.84 25.43
C GLY A 63 22.50 16.62 26.26
N ASN A 64 21.66 15.58 26.27
CA ASN A 64 21.96 14.24 26.79
C ASN A 64 20.95 13.20 26.28
N ASN A 65 21.39 12.37 25.32
CA ASN A 65 20.94 10.99 25.06
C ASN A 65 19.46 10.63 25.33
N GLY A 66 18.52 11.31 24.68
CA GLY A 66 17.11 10.91 24.59
C GLY A 66 16.71 10.59 23.15
N ASN A 67 16.58 9.30 22.80
CA ASN A 67 16.22 8.86 21.44
C ASN A 67 14.71 8.97 21.13
N ASN A 68 14.04 10.00 21.65
CA ASN A 68 12.70 10.37 21.21
C ASN A 68 12.87 11.42 20.11
N SER A 69 12.48 11.14 18.86
CA SER A 69 12.55 12.19 17.84
C SER A 69 11.55 13.29 18.17
N ILE A 70 11.82 14.52 17.72
CA ILE A 70 10.96 15.68 18.01
C ILE A 70 9.53 15.41 17.51
N GLU A 71 9.40 14.74 16.36
CA GLU A 71 8.13 14.31 15.80
C GLU A 71 7.35 13.36 16.73
N ASP A 72 8.02 12.46 17.45
CA ASP A 72 7.36 11.47 18.31
C ASP A 72 6.68 12.13 19.51
N VAL A 73 7.21 13.26 20.01
CA VAL A 73 6.57 14.03 21.07
C VAL A 73 5.24 14.61 20.59
N PHE A 74 5.18 15.17 19.39
CA PHE A 74 3.94 15.72 18.83
C PHE A 74 2.97 14.63 18.31
N LYS A 75 3.48 13.50 17.79
CA LYS A 75 2.68 12.31 17.41
C LYS A 75 1.93 11.70 18.59
N ASN A 76 2.51 11.73 19.80
CA ASN A 76 1.90 11.15 20.99
C ASN A 76 0.71 11.96 21.55
N ILE A 77 0.55 13.23 21.14
CA ILE A 77 -0.48 14.13 21.68
C ILE A 77 -1.81 13.88 20.98
N THR A 78 -2.77 13.35 21.72
CA THR A 78 -4.10 12.93 21.26
C THR A 78 -5.22 13.89 21.66
N SER A 79 -4.98 14.83 22.57
CA SER A 79 -6.01 15.78 23.04
C SER A 79 -5.42 17.16 23.33
N ILE A 80 -6.02 18.23 22.78
CA ILE A 80 -5.72 19.62 23.16
C ILE A 80 -7.01 20.29 23.58
N HIS A 81 -7.04 20.76 24.83
CA HIS A 81 -8.16 21.43 25.45
C HIS A 81 -7.76 22.85 25.85
N ILE A 82 -8.55 23.84 25.44
CA ILE A 82 -8.32 25.26 25.76
C ILE A 82 -9.66 25.88 26.16
N GLU A 83 -9.69 26.52 27.32
CA GLU A 83 -10.85 27.21 27.89
C GLU A 83 -10.50 28.67 28.23
N ASN A 84 -11.47 29.58 28.05
CA ASN A 84 -11.37 30.98 28.45
C ASN A 84 -10.21 31.79 27.81
N TRP A 85 -9.71 31.36 26.64
CA TRP A 85 -8.73 32.13 25.85
C TRP A 85 -9.46 33.10 24.91
N THR A 86 -9.53 34.37 25.28
CA THR A 86 -10.34 35.37 24.56
C THR A 86 -9.63 36.01 23.36
N GLY A 87 -8.30 35.87 23.29
CA GLY A 87 -7.47 36.42 22.20
C GLY A 87 -7.33 35.49 20.99
N LEU A 88 -7.55 34.18 21.15
CA LEU A 88 -7.34 33.16 20.13
C LEU A 88 -8.60 33.02 19.24
N GLN A 89 -8.70 33.87 18.21
CA GLN A 89 -9.89 33.98 17.35
C GLN A 89 -9.88 33.07 16.11
N THR A 90 -8.70 32.59 15.71
CA THR A 90 -8.48 31.80 14.49
C THR A 90 -7.38 30.77 14.71
N LEU A 91 -7.64 29.52 14.33
CA LEU A 91 -6.64 28.46 14.24
C LEU A 91 -6.01 28.44 12.83
N LYS A 92 -4.71 28.15 12.70
CA LYS A 92 -4.02 28.02 11.40
C LYS A 92 -3.51 26.60 11.18
N ASP A 93 -3.26 26.25 9.92
CA ASP A 93 -2.72 24.94 9.54
C ASP A 93 -1.36 24.67 10.19
N VAL A 94 -0.46 25.66 10.17
CA VAL A 94 0.88 25.59 10.80
C VAL A 94 0.83 25.36 12.32
N ASP A 95 -0.25 25.79 12.99
CA ASP A 95 -0.45 25.51 14.42
C ASP A 95 -0.79 24.02 14.67
N MET A 96 -1.24 23.31 13.63
CA MET A 96 -1.86 21.99 13.68
C MET A 96 -1.06 20.88 12.99
N GLU A 97 -0.30 21.19 11.94
CA GLU A 97 0.55 20.26 11.17
C GLU A 97 1.48 19.43 12.07
N LEU A 98 1.97 20.02 13.17
CA LEU A 98 2.83 19.36 14.15
C LEU A 98 2.11 18.22 14.89
N TYR A 99 0.85 18.43 15.30
CA TYR A 99 0.09 17.57 16.21
C TYR A 99 -0.58 16.39 15.49
N THR A 100 0.24 15.59 14.81
CA THR A 100 -0.19 14.51 13.91
C THR A 100 -1.06 13.42 14.56
N GLY A 101 -1.05 13.26 15.89
CA GLY A 101 -1.87 12.29 16.63
C GLY A 101 -3.24 12.78 17.11
N LEU A 102 -3.64 14.02 16.82
CA LEU A 102 -4.66 14.72 17.62
C LEU A 102 -6.13 14.32 17.36
N GLN A 103 -6.76 13.71 18.37
CA GLN A 103 -8.16 13.23 18.33
C GLN A 103 -9.19 14.25 18.84
N ARG A 104 -8.77 15.26 19.63
CA ARG A 104 -9.66 16.29 20.21
C ARG A 104 -9.08 17.68 20.06
N LEU A 105 -9.94 18.63 19.66
CA LEU A 105 -9.62 20.02 19.38
C LEU A 105 -10.32 20.97 20.36
N PRO A 106 -9.73 22.14 20.64
CA PRO A 106 -10.28 23.09 21.60
C PRO A 106 -11.37 24.00 21.02
N ALA A 107 -12.39 24.31 21.82
CA ALA A 107 -12.55 25.63 22.47
C ALA A 107 -12.97 26.84 21.61
N LEU A 108 -12.87 26.77 20.28
CA LEU A 108 -12.79 27.96 19.42
C LEU A 108 -14.12 28.36 18.76
N THR A 109 -14.24 29.66 18.42
CA THR A 109 -15.40 30.26 17.75
C THR A 109 -15.36 30.12 16.22
N HIS A 110 -14.16 30.07 15.63
CA HIS A 110 -13.93 29.87 14.20
C HIS A 110 -12.78 28.88 13.97
N LEU A 111 -13.00 27.94 13.05
CA LEU A 111 -12.02 26.95 12.60
C LEU A 111 -11.82 27.12 11.09
N SER A 112 -10.56 27.25 10.67
CA SER A 112 -10.17 27.60 9.29
C SER A 112 -9.11 26.67 8.69
N CYS A 113 -8.83 25.53 9.32
CA CYS A 113 -7.70 24.66 8.95
C CYS A 113 -8.09 23.46 8.08
N VAL A 114 -7.22 23.14 7.12
CA VAL A 114 -7.22 21.89 6.35
C VAL A 114 -6.45 20.84 7.14
N PHE A 115 -7.16 19.99 7.88
CA PHE A 115 -6.54 18.99 8.75
C PHE A 115 -6.10 17.76 7.93
N SER A 116 -4.81 17.65 7.62
CA SER A 116 -4.23 16.60 6.78
C SER A 116 -3.88 15.30 7.54
N LEU A 117 -4.77 14.81 8.41
CA LEU A 117 -4.47 13.72 9.36
C LEU A 117 -5.55 12.61 9.38
N PRO A 118 -5.19 11.31 9.35
CA PRO A 118 -6.14 10.20 9.25
C PRO A 118 -6.90 9.95 10.56
N LEU A 119 -7.95 10.74 10.79
CA LEU A 119 -8.72 10.77 12.04
C LEU A 119 -10.19 10.41 11.81
N PHE A 120 -10.57 9.21 12.23
CA PHE A 120 -11.93 8.67 12.06
C PHE A 120 -12.98 9.29 12.99
N TYR A 121 -12.57 9.90 14.11
CA TYR A 121 -13.47 10.48 15.11
C TYR A 121 -13.05 11.92 15.41
N ARG A 122 -13.99 12.88 15.36
CA ARG A 122 -13.79 14.24 15.88
C ARG A 122 -14.94 14.68 16.77
N ASN A 123 -14.62 15.28 17.91
CA ASN A 123 -15.59 15.93 18.78
C ASN A 123 -15.34 17.44 18.84
N LEU A 124 -16.36 18.22 18.51
CA LEU A 124 -16.41 19.69 18.63
C LEU A 124 -17.59 20.15 19.51
N SER A 125 -18.16 19.23 20.31
CA SER A 125 -19.25 19.55 21.24
C SER A 125 -18.87 20.65 22.23
N LYS A 126 -19.87 21.43 22.67
CA LYS A 126 -19.73 22.53 23.66
C LYS A 126 -18.85 23.72 23.22
N ASN A 127 -18.27 23.70 22.02
CA ASN A 127 -17.52 24.84 21.50
C ASN A 127 -18.45 26.00 21.11
N PRO A 128 -18.03 27.27 21.25
CA PRO A 128 -18.82 28.45 20.88
C PRO A 128 -18.83 28.72 19.37
N LEU A 129 -18.98 27.67 18.56
CA LEU A 129 -19.00 27.72 17.10
C LEU A 129 -20.35 28.27 16.59
N THR A 130 -20.32 29.42 15.92
CA THR A 130 -21.50 29.97 15.21
C THR A 130 -21.67 29.37 13.82
N THR A 131 -20.57 28.90 13.20
CA THR A 131 -20.53 28.29 11.86
C THR A 131 -19.37 27.29 11.77
N LEU A 132 -19.41 26.41 10.76
CA LEU A 132 -18.40 25.37 10.50
C LEU A 132 -18.42 25.05 8.99
N SER A 133 -17.28 25.02 8.31
CA SER A 133 -17.21 24.64 6.88
C SER A 133 -17.00 23.13 6.72
N TRP A 134 -17.59 22.54 5.67
CA TRP A 134 -17.38 21.14 5.31
C TRP A 134 -15.96 20.89 4.76
N GLN A 135 -15.32 21.92 4.17
CA GLN A 135 -13.99 21.83 3.56
C GLN A 135 -12.90 21.45 4.57
N LEU A 136 -13.11 21.74 5.86
CA LEU A 136 -12.27 21.29 6.99
C LEU A 136 -12.18 19.76 7.13
N PHE A 137 -13.02 19.02 6.38
CA PHE A 137 -13.16 17.56 6.42
C PHE A 137 -13.08 16.91 5.03
N GLN A 138 -12.86 17.67 3.94
CA GLN A 138 -12.94 17.14 2.57
C GLN A 138 -11.95 16.00 2.26
N ASN A 139 -10.79 16.02 2.94
CA ASN A 139 -9.75 15.00 2.82
C ASN A 139 -9.83 13.93 3.94
N LEU A 140 -10.93 13.85 4.70
CA LEU A 140 -11.06 13.01 5.89
C LEU A 140 -12.16 11.94 5.77
N GLN A 141 -11.80 10.68 5.99
CA GLN A 141 -12.76 9.58 6.14
C GLN A 141 -13.36 9.56 7.56
N LEU A 142 -14.21 10.53 7.86
CA LEU A 142 -14.92 10.63 9.14
C LEU A 142 -15.91 9.47 9.33
N PHE A 143 -15.72 8.71 10.40
CA PHE A 143 -16.72 7.77 10.91
C PHE A 143 -17.71 8.47 11.85
N GLU A 144 -17.24 9.37 12.71
CA GLU A 144 -18.08 10.09 13.68
C GLU A 144 -17.63 11.54 13.90
N LEU A 145 -18.57 12.48 13.78
CA LEU A 145 -18.40 13.91 14.06
C LEU A 145 -19.44 14.33 15.11
N ARG A 146 -18.99 14.71 16.32
CA ARG A 146 -19.89 15.18 17.39
C ARG A 146 -19.97 16.70 17.46
N LEU A 147 -21.19 17.22 17.37
CA LEU A 147 -21.54 18.65 17.38
C LEU A 147 -22.58 18.98 18.48
N GLU A 148 -22.75 18.09 19.47
CA GLU A 148 -23.75 18.26 20.53
C GLU A 148 -23.49 19.51 21.41
N GLU A 149 -24.57 20.06 21.97
CA GLU A 149 -24.59 21.33 22.74
C GLU A 149 -24.19 22.60 21.97
N VAL A 150 -23.60 22.50 20.77
CA VAL A 150 -23.36 23.64 19.86
C VAL A 150 -24.70 24.21 19.36
N VAL A 151 -24.75 25.53 19.18
CA VAL A 151 -25.89 26.24 18.58
C VAL A 151 -25.37 27.18 17.51
N PHE A 152 -25.38 26.71 16.27
CA PHE A 152 -24.99 27.49 15.10
C PHE A 152 -25.99 28.61 14.80
N ASP A 153 -25.61 29.63 14.03
CA ASP A 153 -26.58 30.55 13.43
C ASP A 153 -27.23 29.92 12.19
N CYS A 154 -28.56 30.00 12.07
CA CYS A 154 -29.28 29.39 10.95
C CYS A 154 -28.92 30.10 9.63
N GLY A 155 -28.22 29.39 8.75
CA GLY A 155 -27.72 29.97 7.51
C GLY A 155 -27.24 28.92 6.52
N CYS A 156 -26.90 29.37 5.33
CA CYS A 156 -26.51 28.48 4.24
C CYS A 156 -25.15 27.78 4.50
N ASP A 157 -24.30 28.39 5.32
CA ASP A 157 -22.95 27.91 5.69
C ASP A 157 -22.97 26.60 6.50
N ILE A 158 -24.09 26.28 7.16
CA ILE A 158 -24.32 25.02 7.90
C ILE A 158 -25.29 24.06 7.20
N ARG A 159 -25.70 24.37 5.95
CA ARG A 159 -26.65 23.54 5.17
C ARG A 159 -26.11 22.13 4.95
N TRP A 160 -24.79 21.98 4.78
CA TRP A 160 -24.14 20.67 4.67
C TRP A 160 -24.37 19.79 5.90
N ILE A 161 -24.37 20.34 7.12
CA ILE A 161 -24.62 19.61 8.37
C ILE A 161 -26.04 19.03 8.36
N GLN A 162 -27.02 19.81 7.89
CA GLN A 162 -28.41 19.37 7.73
C GLN A 162 -28.52 18.22 6.71
N LEU A 163 -27.79 18.29 5.58
CA LEU A 163 -27.77 17.25 4.56
C LEU A 163 -27.09 15.96 5.05
N TRP A 164 -25.94 16.07 5.72
CA TRP A 164 -25.24 14.94 6.34
C TRP A 164 -26.12 14.25 7.40
N GLN A 165 -26.78 15.04 8.25
CA GLN A 165 -27.74 14.53 9.25
C GLN A 165 -28.95 13.83 8.62
N GLN A 166 -29.42 14.27 7.44
CA GLN A 166 -30.49 13.61 6.69
C GLN A 166 -30.04 12.30 6.03
N ARG A 167 -28.78 12.20 5.63
CA ARG A 167 -28.20 11.02 4.96
C ARG A 167 -27.61 9.98 5.92
N GLY A 168 -27.28 10.37 7.16
CA GLY A 168 -26.58 9.52 8.13
C GLY A 168 -25.06 9.60 8.07
N GLU A 169 -24.50 10.62 7.42
CA GLU A 169 -23.05 10.83 7.32
C GLU A 169 -22.46 11.23 8.68
N ALA A 170 -21.25 10.72 8.97
CA ALA A 170 -20.46 10.97 10.19
C ALA A 170 -21.24 10.85 11.53
N GLY A 171 -22.29 10.02 11.61
CA GLY A 171 -23.08 9.83 12.83
C GLY A 171 -23.88 11.06 13.29
N LEU A 172 -24.12 12.05 12.42
CA LEU A 172 -24.88 13.26 12.78
C LEU A 172 -26.40 13.02 12.91
N ASN A 173 -26.90 11.90 12.38
CA ASN A 173 -28.31 11.49 12.46
C ASN A 173 -28.78 11.05 13.87
N THR A 174 -27.86 10.66 14.75
CA THR A 174 -28.20 10.30 16.14
C THR A 174 -28.30 11.52 17.07
N GLN A 175 -27.69 12.64 16.67
CA GLN A 175 -27.49 13.82 17.50
C GLN A 175 -28.63 14.84 17.38
N GLN A 176 -28.97 15.49 18.49
CA GLN A 176 -29.99 16.56 18.52
C GLN A 176 -29.33 17.92 18.23
N LEU A 177 -29.26 18.27 16.94
CA LEU A 177 -28.60 19.49 16.45
C LEU A 177 -29.61 20.63 16.24
N PHE A 178 -29.16 21.86 16.46
CA PHE A 178 -29.99 23.06 16.45
C PHE A 178 -29.26 24.25 15.82
N CYS A 179 -30.03 25.21 15.31
CA CYS A 179 -29.52 26.53 14.93
C CYS A 179 -30.40 27.67 15.48
N ASN A 180 -29.88 28.89 15.50
CA ASN A 180 -30.55 30.10 15.94
C ASN A 180 -30.98 30.94 14.73
N ASN A 181 -32.28 31.17 14.53
CA ASN A 181 -32.80 31.97 13.42
C ASN A 181 -33.01 33.45 13.81
N GLY A 182 -32.11 34.00 14.64
CA GLY A 182 -32.18 35.35 15.22
C GLY A 182 -33.29 35.59 16.26
N ALA A 183 -34.45 34.93 16.10
CA ALA A 183 -35.60 35.04 17.00
C ALA A 183 -35.76 33.85 17.96
N SER A 184 -35.29 32.66 17.58
CA SER A 184 -35.39 31.44 18.38
C SER A 184 -34.43 30.33 17.93
N LYS A 185 -34.10 29.44 18.88
CA LYS A 185 -33.42 28.17 18.63
C LYS A 185 -34.42 27.17 18.01
N ILE A 186 -34.11 26.66 16.82
CA ILE A 186 -34.90 25.66 16.08
C ILE A 186 -34.07 24.40 15.82
N PRO A 187 -34.69 23.20 15.71
CA PRO A 187 -33.97 21.99 15.32
C PRO A 187 -33.44 22.12 13.89
N LEU A 188 -32.22 21.64 13.64
CA LEU A 188 -31.52 21.84 12.37
C LEU A 188 -32.29 21.29 11.16
N GLN A 189 -33.04 20.20 11.34
CA GLN A 189 -33.87 19.60 10.30
C GLN A 189 -35.00 20.54 9.84
N ALA A 190 -35.45 21.49 10.67
CA ALA A 190 -36.47 22.49 10.33
C ALA A 190 -35.89 23.77 9.70
N MET A 191 -34.57 23.86 9.53
CA MET A 191 -33.95 24.98 8.81
C MET A 191 -34.36 24.96 7.33
N ASN A 192 -34.84 26.09 6.82
CA ASN A 192 -35.23 26.26 5.43
C ASN A 192 -34.61 27.55 4.89
N ILE A 193 -33.59 27.41 4.03
CA ILE A 193 -32.89 28.52 3.40
C ILE A 193 -33.11 28.41 1.89
N SER A 194 -33.79 29.38 1.28
CA SER A 194 -33.97 29.44 -0.16
C SER A 194 -32.66 29.72 -0.88
N LEU A 195 -32.48 29.17 -2.09
CA LEU A 195 -31.30 29.40 -2.94
C LEU A 195 -30.00 28.94 -2.25
N CYS A 196 -30.05 27.78 -1.60
CA CYS A 196 -28.97 27.22 -0.79
C CYS A 196 -28.95 25.69 -0.91
N ASP A 197 -28.39 25.21 -2.02
CA ASP A 197 -28.39 23.80 -2.39
C ASP A 197 -27.03 23.38 -2.97
N LEU A 198 -26.83 22.07 -3.14
CA LEU A 198 -25.60 21.51 -3.71
C LEU A 198 -25.37 22.01 -5.15
N PRO A 199 -24.11 22.09 -5.60
CA PRO A 199 -23.82 22.38 -6.99
C PRO A 199 -24.26 21.23 -7.90
N ASP A 200 -24.75 21.58 -9.09
CA ASP A 200 -24.95 20.69 -10.23
C ASP A 200 -23.78 20.87 -11.21
N ILE A 201 -23.39 19.80 -11.90
CA ILE A 201 -22.16 19.77 -12.71
C ILE A 201 -22.39 19.06 -14.04
N SER A 202 -21.94 19.68 -15.12
CA SER A 202 -22.12 19.17 -16.49
C SER A 202 -20.87 19.37 -17.33
N VAL A 203 -20.61 18.43 -18.25
CA VAL A 203 -19.48 18.47 -19.17
C VAL A 203 -19.94 18.32 -20.62
N THR A 204 -19.18 18.90 -21.53
CA THR A 204 -19.46 18.92 -22.98
C THR A 204 -19.28 17.57 -23.67
N HIS A 205 -18.52 16.65 -23.09
CA HIS A 205 -18.18 15.36 -23.67
C HIS A 205 -18.28 14.27 -22.59
N PHE A 206 -18.79 13.08 -22.94
CA PHE A 206 -18.87 11.93 -22.02
C PHE A 206 -17.65 11.01 -22.12
N ASN A 207 -17.11 10.84 -23.33
CA ASN A 207 -15.85 10.15 -23.62
C ASN A 207 -15.01 11.08 -24.51
N LEU A 208 -13.68 11.03 -24.39
CA LEU A 208 -12.78 11.89 -25.15
C LEU A 208 -11.72 11.06 -25.88
N THR A 209 -11.73 11.06 -27.22
CA THR A 209 -10.77 10.30 -28.04
C THR A 209 -10.01 11.24 -28.97
N VAL A 210 -8.68 11.19 -28.90
CA VAL A 210 -7.77 12.20 -29.48
C VAL A 210 -6.53 11.49 -30.06
N LEU A 211 -5.86 12.05 -31.07
CA LEU A 211 -4.57 11.52 -31.54
C LEU A 211 -3.41 12.08 -30.70
N GLU A 212 -2.32 11.32 -30.59
CA GLU A 212 -1.07 11.86 -30.03
C GLU A 212 -0.60 13.11 -30.79
N GLY A 213 -0.24 14.16 -30.06
CA GLY A 213 0.19 15.45 -30.62
C GLY A 213 -0.94 16.44 -30.98
N ASP A 214 -2.21 16.03 -30.95
CA ASP A 214 -3.34 16.94 -31.23
C ASP A 214 -3.54 18.01 -30.13
N ARG A 215 -4.48 18.93 -30.39
CA ARG A 215 -5.06 19.84 -29.41
C ARG A 215 -6.54 19.52 -29.22
N VAL A 216 -7.01 19.48 -27.98
CA VAL A 216 -8.43 19.31 -27.64
C VAL A 216 -8.87 20.31 -26.57
N THR A 217 -10.11 20.78 -26.64
CA THR A 217 -10.72 21.64 -25.61
C THR A 217 -12.00 21.00 -25.10
N ILE A 218 -12.15 20.90 -23.79
CA ILE A 218 -13.36 20.44 -23.11
C ILE A 218 -13.84 21.49 -22.10
N THR A 219 -15.14 21.72 -22.07
CA THR A 219 -15.79 22.62 -21.12
C THR A 219 -16.50 21.83 -20.03
N CYS A 220 -16.28 22.24 -18.78
CA CYS A 220 -17.11 21.90 -17.63
C CYS A 220 -17.91 23.14 -17.20
N ASN A 221 -19.15 22.95 -16.78
CA ASN A 221 -20.02 23.98 -16.22
C ASN A 221 -20.56 23.49 -14.86
N GLY A 222 -20.14 24.16 -13.79
CA GLY A 222 -20.81 24.08 -12.49
C GLY A 222 -21.94 25.10 -12.44
N SER A 223 -23.09 24.72 -11.86
CA SER A 223 -24.20 25.64 -11.63
C SER A 223 -24.83 25.42 -10.26
N GLY A 224 -25.45 26.46 -9.69
CA GLY A 224 -26.12 26.34 -8.40
C GLY A 224 -26.31 27.68 -7.70
N SER A 225 -26.85 27.61 -6.49
CA SER A 225 -26.88 28.73 -5.55
C SER A 225 -26.51 28.24 -4.14
N PRO A 226 -25.46 28.79 -3.50
CA PRO A 226 -24.53 29.78 -4.03
C PRO A 226 -23.78 29.31 -5.29
N LEU A 227 -23.41 30.27 -6.14
CA LEU A 227 -22.58 30.04 -7.34
C LEU A 227 -21.35 29.22 -6.98
N PRO A 228 -21.10 28.07 -7.63
CA PRO A 228 -19.94 27.25 -7.30
C PRO A 228 -18.62 27.81 -7.86
N GLU A 229 -17.55 27.61 -7.10
CA GLU A 229 -16.20 27.53 -7.64
C GLU A 229 -16.06 26.23 -8.44
N VAL A 230 -15.31 26.25 -9.53
CA VAL A 230 -15.19 25.14 -10.48
C VAL A 230 -13.72 25.01 -10.86
N ASP A 231 -13.21 23.78 -10.95
CA ASP A 231 -11.83 23.51 -11.36
C ASP A 231 -11.70 22.12 -12.02
N TRP A 232 -10.59 21.89 -12.74
CA TRP A 232 -10.23 20.60 -13.33
C TRP A 232 -8.99 20.03 -12.65
N THR A 233 -9.13 18.89 -11.97
CA THR A 233 -7.97 18.18 -11.41
C THR A 233 -7.15 17.53 -12.53
N VAL A 234 -5.97 18.08 -12.78
CA VAL A 234 -5.00 17.65 -13.79
C VAL A 234 -3.68 17.21 -13.16
N ILE A 235 -3.75 16.62 -11.96
CA ILE A 235 -2.61 16.12 -11.19
C ILE A 235 -1.95 14.97 -11.99
N ASP A 236 -0.62 15.00 -12.12
CA ASP A 236 0.18 14.03 -12.88
C ASP A 236 -0.18 13.90 -14.39
N LEU A 237 -0.85 14.91 -14.97
CA LEU A 237 -1.11 14.97 -16.41
C LEU A 237 0.14 15.47 -17.17
N HIS A 238 0.63 14.70 -18.15
CA HIS A 238 1.83 15.00 -18.92
C HIS A 238 1.59 16.07 -20.01
N SER A 239 0.37 16.13 -20.54
CA SER A 239 -0.03 17.08 -21.58
C SER A 239 -0.02 18.52 -21.09
N ILE A 240 0.59 19.40 -21.88
CA ILE A 240 0.55 20.85 -21.65
C ILE A 240 -0.91 21.28 -21.66
N ASN A 241 -1.36 21.93 -20.58
CA ASN A 241 -2.75 22.29 -20.38
C ASN A 241 -2.94 23.76 -20.00
N THR A 242 -4.09 24.33 -20.36
CA THR A 242 -4.50 25.68 -19.96
C THR A 242 -5.97 25.70 -19.55
N HIS A 243 -6.27 26.43 -18.47
CA HIS A 243 -7.61 26.57 -17.92
C HIS A 243 -8.12 27.99 -18.20
N GLN A 244 -9.31 28.11 -18.79
CA GLN A 244 -9.96 29.40 -19.04
C GLN A 244 -11.32 29.43 -18.33
N SER A 245 -11.39 30.12 -17.20
CA SER A 245 -12.63 30.39 -16.48
C SER A 245 -13.49 31.44 -17.20
N THR A 246 -14.81 31.30 -17.09
CA THR A 246 -15.82 32.29 -17.47
C THR A 246 -17.01 32.18 -16.51
N VAL A 247 -17.33 33.26 -15.80
CA VAL A 247 -18.44 33.31 -14.85
C VAL A 247 -19.67 33.96 -15.47
N TYR A 248 -20.74 33.19 -15.62
CA TYR A 248 -22.05 33.63 -16.10
C TYR A 248 -22.97 33.89 -14.90
N TRP A 249 -22.83 35.08 -14.32
CA TRP A 249 -23.65 35.53 -13.19
C TRP A 249 -25.16 35.47 -13.51
N PRO A 250 -26.02 35.09 -12.54
CA PRO A 250 -25.68 34.82 -11.13
C PRO A 250 -25.32 33.36 -10.80
N ASN A 251 -25.58 32.39 -11.68
CA ASN A 251 -25.75 30.98 -11.27
C ASN A 251 -24.80 29.95 -11.91
N VAL A 252 -23.97 30.31 -12.91
CA VAL A 252 -23.15 29.34 -13.66
C VAL A 252 -21.70 29.79 -13.73
N HIS A 253 -20.77 28.88 -13.45
CA HIS A 253 -19.33 29.05 -13.62
C HIS A 253 -18.83 27.97 -14.57
N SER A 254 -18.11 28.37 -15.60
CA SER A 254 -17.61 27.48 -16.66
C SER A 254 -16.08 27.54 -16.72
N ILE A 255 -15.42 26.40 -16.87
CA ILE A 255 -13.99 26.33 -17.18
C ILE A 255 -13.75 25.46 -18.42
N ASN A 256 -13.10 26.06 -19.42
CA ASN A 256 -12.52 25.35 -20.56
C ASN A 256 -11.13 24.85 -20.20
N LEU A 257 -10.94 23.54 -20.14
CA LEU A 257 -9.63 22.90 -20.14
C LEU A 257 -9.21 22.66 -21.60
N THR A 258 -8.07 23.19 -22.02
CA THR A 258 -7.46 22.88 -23.31
C THR A 258 -6.16 22.13 -23.11
N LEU A 259 -6.03 20.97 -23.75
CA LEU A 259 -4.81 20.17 -23.81
C LEU A 259 -4.11 20.41 -25.15
N PHE A 260 -2.77 20.48 -25.13
CA PHE A 260 -1.92 20.81 -26.27
C PHE A 260 -0.84 19.74 -26.41
N ASN A 261 -0.63 19.25 -27.63
CA ASN A 261 0.38 18.22 -27.92
C ASN A 261 0.16 16.98 -27.02
N VAL A 262 -1.06 16.41 -27.09
CA VAL A 262 -1.53 15.38 -26.17
C VAL A 262 -0.57 14.19 -26.14
N SER A 263 -0.11 13.81 -24.95
CA SER A 263 0.84 12.70 -24.75
C SER A 263 0.14 11.35 -24.76
N ARG A 264 0.82 10.33 -25.33
CA ARG A 264 0.40 8.92 -25.18
C ARG A 264 0.38 8.43 -23.73
N ASP A 265 1.09 9.12 -22.82
CA ASP A 265 1.16 8.77 -21.40
C ASP A 265 -0.04 9.23 -20.59
N ASP A 266 -0.91 10.08 -21.15
CA ASP A 266 -2.22 10.43 -20.59
C ASP A 266 -3.35 9.53 -21.13
N ASN A 267 -3.00 8.42 -21.79
CA ASN A 267 -3.97 7.45 -22.25
C ASN A 267 -4.67 6.76 -21.07
N PHE A 268 -5.99 6.65 -21.14
CA PHE A 268 -6.89 6.21 -20.07
C PHE A 268 -6.98 7.15 -18.84
N TYR A 269 -6.33 8.33 -18.86
CA TYR A 269 -6.39 9.33 -17.77
C TYR A 269 -7.84 9.80 -17.51
N MET A 270 -8.19 10.00 -16.24
CA MET A 270 -9.53 10.44 -15.80
C MET A 270 -9.56 11.95 -15.54
N LEU A 271 -9.82 12.72 -16.59
CA LEU A 271 -9.99 14.18 -16.51
C LEU A 271 -11.24 14.48 -15.66
N THR A 272 -11.03 14.93 -14.43
CA THR A 272 -12.11 15.12 -13.45
C THR A 272 -12.33 16.62 -13.20
N CYS A 273 -13.57 17.07 -13.40
CA CYS A 273 -14.01 18.40 -13.02
C CYS A 273 -14.68 18.35 -11.64
N ILE A 274 -14.46 19.39 -10.85
CA ILE A 274 -15.04 19.62 -9.54
C ILE A 274 -15.87 20.92 -9.59
N ALA A 275 -17.00 20.93 -8.89
CA ALA A 275 -17.77 22.12 -8.55
C ALA A 275 -18.04 22.15 -7.04
N GLU A 276 -17.66 23.23 -6.37
CA GLU A 276 -17.77 23.40 -4.93
C GLU A 276 -18.57 24.65 -4.56
N ASN A 277 -19.46 24.52 -3.58
CA ASN A 277 -19.98 25.67 -2.84
C ASN A 277 -20.06 25.35 -1.34
N LYS A 278 -20.47 26.31 -0.52
CA LYS A 278 -20.55 26.14 0.95
C LYS A 278 -21.59 25.11 1.45
N VAL A 279 -22.40 24.53 0.55
CA VAL A 279 -23.33 23.44 0.82
C VAL A 279 -22.70 22.07 0.55
N GLY A 280 -21.69 21.99 -0.32
CA GLY A 280 -20.94 20.79 -0.61
C GLY A 280 -20.28 20.79 -1.99
N MET A 281 -19.87 19.59 -2.40
CA MET A 281 -19.10 19.30 -3.60
C MET A 281 -19.91 18.43 -4.58
N ALA A 282 -19.71 18.65 -5.87
CA ALA A 282 -20.07 17.73 -6.94
C ALA A 282 -18.87 17.53 -7.87
N ASN A 283 -18.75 16.36 -8.49
CA ASN A 283 -17.68 16.07 -9.43
C ASN A 283 -18.17 15.22 -10.61
N THR A 284 -17.42 15.25 -11.71
CA THR A 284 -17.68 14.43 -12.90
C THR A 284 -16.37 14.16 -13.63
N SER A 285 -16.19 12.95 -14.16
CA SER A 285 -14.95 12.51 -14.82
C SER A 285 -15.19 12.04 -16.24
N ILE A 286 -14.18 12.27 -17.09
CA ILE A 286 -14.15 11.87 -18.50
C ILE A 286 -12.87 11.08 -18.72
N GLN A 287 -12.98 9.90 -19.32
CA GLN A 287 -11.80 9.14 -19.73
C GLN A 287 -11.22 9.71 -21.03
N LEU A 288 -9.95 10.12 -20.98
CA LEU A 288 -9.14 10.45 -22.14
C LEU A 288 -8.60 9.16 -22.78
N THR A 289 -8.83 8.98 -24.07
CA THR A 289 -8.28 7.90 -24.89
C THR A 289 -7.37 8.52 -25.94
N VAL A 290 -6.07 8.26 -25.87
CA VAL A 290 -5.07 8.80 -26.79
C VAL A 290 -4.68 7.70 -27.77
N HIS A 291 -4.92 7.90 -29.07
CA HIS A 291 -4.49 6.97 -30.11
C HIS A 291 -3.10 7.33 -30.61
N PHE A 292 -2.22 6.32 -30.72
CA PHE A 292 -0.84 6.46 -31.16
C PHE A 292 -0.33 5.19 -31.89
N PRO A 293 0.66 5.30 -32.79
CA PRO A 293 1.20 4.16 -33.53
C PRO A 293 1.98 3.19 -32.60
N PRO A 294 2.07 1.90 -32.95
CA PRO A 294 2.70 0.89 -32.10
C PRO A 294 4.20 1.11 -31.93
N THR A 295 4.75 0.66 -30.80
CA THR A 295 6.17 0.78 -30.45
C THR A 295 6.62 -0.48 -29.72
N ILE A 296 7.64 -1.18 -30.24
CA ILE A 296 8.19 -2.41 -29.63
C ILE A 296 9.27 -2.03 -28.61
N LEU A 297 8.85 -1.85 -27.36
CA LEU A 297 9.72 -1.47 -26.24
C LEU A 297 10.77 -2.57 -26.00
N LYS A 298 10.31 -3.80 -25.73
CA LYS A 298 11.15 -4.95 -25.38
C LYS A 298 11.12 -6.02 -26.48
N LEU A 299 12.27 -6.62 -26.75
CA LEU A 299 12.43 -7.81 -27.61
C LEU A 299 13.80 -8.41 -27.29
N ASP A 300 13.82 -9.50 -26.53
CA ASP A 300 15.03 -10.06 -25.92
C ASP A 300 15.54 -11.30 -26.67
N GLU A 301 16.80 -11.71 -26.42
CA GLU A 301 17.34 -12.98 -26.92
C GLU A 301 16.65 -14.19 -26.25
N PRO A 302 16.64 -15.39 -26.85
CA PRO A 302 15.83 -16.51 -26.34
C PRO A 302 16.33 -17.03 -24.98
N GLU A 303 15.48 -16.90 -23.95
CA GLU A 303 15.76 -17.45 -22.62
C GLU A 303 15.16 -18.86 -22.47
N ARG A 304 15.96 -19.81 -21.99
CA ARG A 304 15.48 -21.16 -21.62
C ARG A 304 14.70 -21.13 -20.30
N ARG A 305 13.37 -21.13 -20.38
CA ARG A 305 12.45 -21.33 -19.25
C ARG A 305 11.92 -22.77 -19.29
N HIS A 306 10.61 -22.99 -19.09
CA HIS A 306 9.99 -24.31 -19.31
C HIS A 306 9.93 -24.66 -20.81
N GLU A 307 9.45 -23.72 -21.61
CA GLU A 307 9.75 -23.61 -23.05
C GLU A 307 10.79 -22.49 -23.24
N THR A 308 11.44 -22.39 -24.40
CA THR A 308 12.37 -21.27 -24.66
C THR A 308 11.57 -20.06 -25.13
N CYS A 309 11.68 -18.92 -24.45
CA CYS A 309 10.91 -17.71 -24.73
C CYS A 309 11.78 -16.64 -25.39
N ILE A 310 11.34 -16.08 -26.51
CA ILE A 310 11.74 -14.74 -26.95
C ILE A 310 10.71 -13.76 -26.34
N GLU A 311 11.11 -13.02 -25.32
CA GLU A 311 10.22 -12.12 -24.58
C GLU A 311 10.06 -10.78 -25.31
N PHE A 312 8.84 -10.23 -25.32
CA PHE A 312 8.53 -8.95 -25.95
C PHE A 312 7.53 -8.11 -25.15
N THR A 313 7.62 -6.79 -25.34
CA THR A 313 6.66 -5.78 -24.87
C THR A 313 6.39 -4.83 -26.02
N VAL A 314 5.13 -4.72 -26.44
CA VAL A 314 4.67 -3.75 -27.46
C VAL A 314 3.63 -2.84 -26.82
N ARG A 315 3.77 -1.53 -27.02
CA ARG A 315 2.77 -0.54 -26.60
C ARG A 315 2.11 0.10 -27.82
N GLY A 316 0.80 0.30 -27.82
CA GLY A 316 0.06 0.90 -28.93
C GLY A 316 -1.43 1.01 -28.65
N ASN A 317 -2.05 2.14 -29.01
CA ASN A 317 -3.50 2.33 -28.87
C ASN A 317 -4.14 2.84 -30.18
N PRO A 318 -5.11 2.13 -30.78
CA PRO A 318 -5.61 0.81 -30.41
C PRO A 318 -4.52 -0.26 -30.44
N LEU A 319 -4.75 -1.33 -29.66
CA LEU A 319 -3.85 -2.45 -29.51
C LEU A 319 -3.45 -3.03 -30.88
N PRO A 320 -2.15 -3.23 -31.15
CA PRO A 320 -1.69 -3.66 -32.46
C PRO A 320 -1.87 -5.16 -32.70
N THR A 321 -2.11 -5.54 -33.95
CA THR A 321 -1.95 -6.92 -34.40
C THR A 321 -0.47 -7.27 -34.53
N LEU A 322 -0.07 -8.40 -33.96
CA LEU A 322 1.32 -8.89 -33.97
C LEU A 322 1.51 -9.99 -35.00
N ARG A 323 2.63 -9.95 -35.74
CA ARG A 323 3.04 -10.95 -36.74
C ARG A 323 4.53 -11.23 -36.57
N TRP A 324 4.92 -12.49 -36.73
CA TRP A 324 6.31 -12.93 -36.56
C TRP A 324 6.90 -13.44 -37.87
N PHE A 325 8.17 -13.14 -38.12
CA PHE A 325 8.89 -13.59 -39.31
C PHE A 325 10.24 -14.22 -38.93
N HIS A 326 10.60 -15.29 -39.62
CA HIS A 326 11.93 -15.91 -39.55
C HIS A 326 12.38 -16.30 -40.96
N ARG A 327 13.56 -15.80 -41.37
CA ARG A 327 14.08 -15.95 -42.74
C ARG A 327 13.06 -15.50 -43.79
N ASP A 328 12.51 -14.30 -43.59
CA ASP A 328 11.52 -13.63 -44.46
C ASP A 328 10.19 -14.38 -44.67
N ASN A 329 9.95 -15.46 -43.93
CA ASN A 329 8.70 -16.21 -43.94
C ASN A 329 7.92 -15.95 -42.64
N GLU A 330 6.60 -15.76 -42.76
CA GLU A 330 5.71 -15.56 -41.62
C GLU A 330 5.54 -16.86 -40.80
N ILE A 331 5.65 -16.76 -39.48
CA ILE A 331 5.54 -17.89 -38.56
C ILE A 331 4.07 -18.14 -38.23
N SER A 332 3.49 -19.18 -38.83
CA SER A 332 2.18 -19.71 -38.43
C SER A 332 2.26 -20.36 -37.04
N PRO A 333 1.31 -20.09 -36.12
CA PRO A 333 1.22 -20.77 -34.83
C PRO A 333 1.15 -22.30 -34.96
N SER A 334 1.83 -23.00 -34.05
CA SER A 334 1.95 -24.47 -34.05
C SER A 334 2.25 -25.03 -32.65
N ASP A 335 2.15 -26.35 -32.46
CA ASP A 335 2.50 -27.06 -31.22
C ASP A 335 3.99 -26.94 -30.82
N TYR A 336 4.83 -26.39 -31.69
CA TYR A 336 6.28 -26.21 -31.49
C TYR A 336 6.70 -24.75 -31.36
N ILE A 337 5.97 -23.83 -31.99
CA ILE A 337 6.22 -22.38 -31.95
C ILE A 337 4.88 -21.67 -31.81
N ARG A 338 4.66 -21.00 -30.67
CA ARG A 338 3.41 -20.30 -30.32
C ARG A 338 3.71 -18.92 -29.75
N THR A 339 2.89 -17.93 -30.08
CA THR A 339 2.90 -16.63 -29.39
C THR A 339 1.90 -16.69 -28.25
N GLU A 340 2.34 -16.43 -27.04
CA GLU A 340 1.49 -16.30 -25.85
C GLU A 340 1.69 -14.90 -25.30
N MET A 341 0.61 -14.16 -25.07
CA MET A 341 0.66 -12.77 -24.63
C MET A 341 -0.58 -12.42 -23.80
N ASP A 342 -0.38 -11.53 -22.84
CA ASP A 342 -1.44 -10.88 -22.08
C ASP A 342 -1.59 -9.42 -22.53
N THR A 343 -2.75 -8.83 -22.25
CA THR A 343 -3.09 -7.44 -22.59
C THR A 343 -3.25 -6.64 -21.31
N TYR A 344 -2.46 -5.58 -21.15
CA TYR A 344 -2.53 -4.65 -20.02
C TYR A 344 -2.68 -3.22 -20.53
N GLN A 345 -3.90 -2.67 -20.46
CA GLN A 345 -4.23 -1.32 -20.97
C GLN A 345 -3.88 -1.16 -22.46
N ASP A 346 -2.80 -0.42 -22.76
CA ASP A 346 -2.23 -0.17 -24.09
C ASP A 346 -0.94 -0.97 -24.37
N TYR A 347 -0.61 -1.94 -23.51
CA TYR A 347 0.54 -2.85 -23.61
C TYR A 347 0.10 -4.28 -23.97
N LEU A 348 0.90 -4.93 -24.81
CA LEU A 348 0.92 -6.37 -25.07
C LEU A 348 2.27 -6.91 -24.60
N GLU A 349 2.26 -7.82 -23.63
CA GLU A 349 3.46 -8.44 -23.06
C GLU A 349 3.38 -9.95 -23.21
N GLY A 350 4.48 -10.59 -23.61
CA GLY A 350 4.43 -12.02 -23.91
C GLY A 350 5.74 -12.65 -24.37
N CYS A 351 5.60 -13.90 -24.80
CA CYS A 351 6.67 -14.75 -25.32
C CYS A 351 6.30 -15.31 -26.69
N LEU A 352 7.24 -15.29 -27.63
CA LEU A 352 7.28 -16.32 -28.67
C LEU A 352 7.96 -17.55 -28.06
N ASN A 353 7.15 -18.54 -27.69
CA ASN A 353 7.56 -19.77 -27.04
C ASN A 353 7.95 -20.84 -28.06
N PHE A 354 9.09 -21.49 -27.82
CA PHE A 354 9.66 -22.56 -28.63
C PHE A 354 9.82 -23.83 -27.79
N LYS A 355 9.25 -24.92 -28.27
CA LYS A 355 9.36 -26.25 -27.68
C LYS A 355 10.55 -27.01 -28.27
N ASP A 356 11.45 -27.46 -27.41
CA ASP A 356 12.67 -28.23 -27.75
C ASP A 356 13.48 -27.69 -28.95
N PRO A 357 13.78 -26.37 -29.05
CA PRO A 357 14.40 -25.79 -30.23
C PRO A 357 15.85 -26.24 -30.44
N THR A 358 16.21 -26.38 -31.71
CA THR A 358 17.49 -26.93 -32.18
C THR A 358 18.32 -25.88 -32.92
N HIS A 359 19.54 -26.23 -33.31
CA HIS A 359 20.40 -25.35 -34.12
C HIS A 359 19.77 -24.96 -35.48
N HIS A 360 18.82 -25.74 -36.01
CA HIS A 360 18.06 -25.39 -37.22
C HIS A 360 17.07 -24.23 -37.00
N ASN A 361 16.70 -23.95 -35.74
CA ASN A 361 15.88 -22.80 -35.37
C ASN A 361 16.71 -21.51 -35.23
N ASN A 362 18.05 -21.58 -35.27
CA ASN A 362 18.88 -20.38 -35.15
C ASN A 362 18.65 -19.41 -36.32
N GLY A 363 18.58 -18.11 -36.06
CA GLY A 363 18.37 -17.09 -37.10
C GLY A 363 17.76 -15.80 -36.56
N ASN A 364 17.52 -14.83 -37.45
CA ASN A 364 16.85 -13.59 -37.12
C ASN A 364 15.33 -13.79 -37.02
N TYR A 365 14.76 -13.41 -35.87
CA TYR A 365 13.32 -13.36 -35.63
C TYR A 365 12.87 -11.91 -35.58
N THR A 366 11.91 -11.55 -36.43
CA THR A 366 11.36 -10.19 -36.53
C THR A 366 9.92 -10.18 -36.06
N LEU A 367 9.63 -9.33 -35.08
CA LEU A 367 8.28 -8.98 -34.65
C LEU A 367 7.81 -7.75 -35.42
N GLU A 368 6.70 -7.87 -36.14
CA GLU A 368 5.93 -6.78 -36.71
C GLU A 368 4.71 -6.50 -35.83
N ALA A 369 4.48 -5.23 -35.51
CA ALA A 369 3.29 -4.77 -34.79
C ALA A 369 2.61 -3.65 -35.58
N SER A 370 1.30 -3.77 -35.82
CA SER A 370 0.54 -2.87 -36.69
C SER A 370 -0.81 -2.45 -36.09
N ASN A 371 -1.15 -1.16 -36.19
CA ASN A 371 -2.50 -0.65 -35.97
C ASN A 371 -2.87 0.37 -37.09
N PHE A 372 -4.02 1.03 -37.00
CA PHE A 372 -4.47 1.93 -38.08
C PHE A 372 -3.61 3.20 -38.26
N LEU A 373 -2.75 3.54 -37.29
CA LEU A 373 -1.85 4.70 -37.33
C LEU A 373 -0.44 4.37 -37.85
N GLY A 374 -0.03 3.10 -37.84
CA GLY A 374 1.30 2.73 -38.31
C GLY A 374 1.69 1.28 -38.06
N VAL A 375 2.89 0.94 -38.56
CA VAL A 375 3.54 -0.36 -38.43
C VAL A 375 4.95 -0.14 -37.89
N THR A 376 5.39 -0.97 -36.96
CA THR A 376 6.76 -1.03 -36.45
C THR A 376 7.30 -2.45 -36.53
N THR A 377 8.60 -2.60 -36.76
CA THR A 377 9.29 -3.90 -36.81
C THR A 377 10.56 -3.87 -35.96
N LYS A 378 10.82 -4.93 -35.20
CA LYS A 378 12.06 -5.10 -34.42
C LYS A 378 12.56 -6.54 -34.57
N THR A 379 13.88 -6.71 -34.67
CA THR A 379 14.51 -8.01 -34.96
C THR A 379 15.49 -8.37 -33.84
N VAL A 380 15.53 -9.65 -33.47
CA VAL A 380 16.49 -10.22 -32.53
C VAL A 380 17.10 -11.51 -33.10
N TYR A 381 18.33 -11.83 -32.73
CA TYR A 381 18.97 -13.08 -33.13
C TYR A 381 18.59 -14.20 -32.16
N GLY A 382 17.83 -15.17 -32.66
CA GLY A 382 17.51 -16.39 -31.93
C GLY A 382 18.68 -17.37 -31.95
N HIS A 383 19.35 -17.56 -30.81
CA HIS A 383 20.35 -18.61 -30.63
C HIS A 383 19.86 -19.67 -29.65
N PHE A 384 19.59 -20.88 -30.15
CA PHE A 384 19.03 -21.98 -29.36
C PHE A 384 20.08 -23.05 -29.04
N LEU A 385 20.84 -23.49 -30.03
CA LEU A 385 21.86 -24.54 -29.87
C LEU A 385 22.99 -24.36 -30.87
N ASN A 386 24.22 -24.69 -30.47
CA ASN A 386 25.34 -24.78 -31.40
C ASN A 386 25.10 -25.92 -32.41
N ALA A 387 25.54 -25.73 -33.67
CA ALA A 387 25.56 -26.83 -34.63
C ALA A 387 26.57 -27.90 -34.18
N PRO A 388 26.26 -29.21 -34.31
CA PRO A 388 27.14 -30.29 -33.85
C PRO A 388 28.43 -30.41 -34.68
N PHE A 389 28.44 -29.85 -35.89
CA PHE A 389 29.61 -29.71 -36.75
C PHE A 389 29.62 -28.29 -37.34
N PRO A 390 30.77 -27.60 -37.43
CA PRO A 390 30.88 -26.36 -38.18
C PRO A 390 30.82 -26.65 -39.68
N ASP A 391 30.05 -25.87 -40.43
CA ASP A 391 29.97 -26.00 -41.90
C ASP A 391 31.37 -25.88 -42.53
N GLY A 392 31.80 -26.96 -43.19
CA GLY A 392 33.10 -27.04 -43.86
C GLY A 392 34.00 -28.19 -43.40
N THR A 393 33.71 -28.89 -42.30
CA THR A 393 34.36 -30.18 -42.04
C THR A 393 33.76 -31.26 -42.94
N PRO A 394 34.54 -31.91 -43.84
CA PRO A 394 34.03 -33.06 -44.58
C PRO A 394 33.73 -34.17 -43.58
N THR A 395 32.59 -34.86 -43.75
CA THR A 395 32.22 -36.02 -42.93
C THR A 395 33.40 -36.99 -42.89
N PRO A 396 33.91 -37.40 -41.70
CA PRO A 396 35.01 -38.34 -41.64
C PRO A 396 34.54 -39.67 -42.23
N THR A 397 35.06 -40.01 -43.41
CA THR A 397 34.85 -41.31 -44.04
C THR A 397 35.18 -42.39 -43.01
N ILE A 398 34.22 -43.27 -42.72
CA ILE A 398 34.40 -44.33 -41.72
C ILE A 398 35.31 -45.42 -42.31
N THR A 399 36.60 -45.14 -42.37
CA THR A 399 37.64 -46.14 -42.55
C THR A 399 37.67 -47.00 -41.31
N VAL A 400 37.09 -48.20 -41.38
CA VAL A 400 37.15 -49.21 -40.31
C VAL A 400 38.57 -49.78 -40.23
N THR A 401 39.49 -48.98 -39.70
CA THR A 401 40.80 -49.46 -39.24
C THR A 401 40.57 -50.28 -37.99
N HIS A 402 40.66 -51.60 -38.10
CA HIS A 402 40.70 -52.49 -36.94
C HIS A 402 41.81 -52.02 -35.98
N ARG A 403 41.41 -51.65 -34.77
CA ARG A 403 42.33 -51.41 -33.66
C ARG A 403 42.81 -52.78 -33.16
N PRO A 404 44.12 -53.03 -32.99
CA PRO A 404 44.59 -54.27 -32.39
C PRO A 404 44.14 -54.38 -30.93
N GLU A 405 43.87 -55.60 -30.47
CA GLU A 405 43.35 -55.88 -29.13
C GLU A 405 44.47 -55.85 -28.07
N GLU A 406 44.57 -54.76 -27.28
CA GLU A 406 45.45 -54.71 -26.11
C GLU A 406 44.70 -54.63 -24.76
N ASP A 407 43.39 -54.36 -24.76
CA ASP A 407 42.59 -54.20 -23.53
C ASP A 407 42.45 -55.50 -22.70
N THR A 408 42.63 -56.67 -23.33
CA THR A 408 42.52 -57.99 -22.67
C THR A 408 43.53 -58.19 -21.53
N PHE A 409 44.72 -57.58 -21.61
CA PHE A 409 45.76 -57.72 -20.59
C PHE A 409 45.47 -56.91 -19.32
N GLY A 410 44.96 -55.68 -19.47
CA GLY A 410 44.65 -54.79 -18.34
C GLY A 410 43.52 -55.34 -17.45
N VAL A 411 42.46 -55.85 -18.08
CA VAL A 411 41.30 -56.43 -17.37
C VAL A 411 41.69 -57.64 -16.53
N SER A 412 42.56 -58.52 -17.03
CA SER A 412 43.02 -59.70 -16.27
C SER A 412 43.82 -59.32 -15.02
N ILE A 413 44.58 -58.22 -15.06
CA ILE A 413 45.35 -57.73 -13.89
C ILE A 413 44.40 -57.13 -12.85
N ALA A 414 43.43 -56.31 -13.28
CA ALA A 414 42.44 -55.71 -12.39
C ALA A 414 41.59 -56.77 -11.65
N VAL A 415 41.11 -57.80 -12.38
CA VAL A 415 40.35 -58.92 -11.78
C VAL A 415 41.22 -59.75 -10.83
N GLY A 416 42.49 -59.99 -11.17
CA GLY A 416 43.44 -60.68 -10.29
C GLY A 416 43.68 -59.95 -8.97
N LEU A 417 43.89 -58.62 -9.02
CA LEU A 417 44.06 -57.78 -7.83
C LEU A 417 42.79 -57.75 -6.96
N ALA A 418 41.61 -57.59 -7.57
CA ALA A 418 40.33 -57.63 -6.85
C ALA A 418 40.10 -58.99 -6.15
N GLY A 419 40.39 -60.09 -6.83
CA GLY A 419 40.32 -61.44 -6.26
C GLY A 419 41.27 -61.62 -5.06
N PHE A 420 42.53 -61.18 -5.19
CA PHE A 420 43.51 -61.27 -4.11
C PHE A 420 43.12 -60.43 -2.88
N ALA A 421 42.62 -59.21 -3.08
CA ALA A 421 42.10 -58.36 -2.02
C ALA A 421 40.89 -59.00 -1.30
N CYS A 422 39.97 -59.60 -2.06
CA CYS A 422 38.81 -60.29 -1.50
C CYS A 422 39.21 -61.53 -0.67
N VAL A 423 40.19 -62.32 -1.14
CA VAL A 423 40.75 -63.45 -0.39
C VAL A 423 41.43 -62.98 0.91
N LEU A 424 42.21 -61.90 0.88
CA LEU A 424 42.82 -61.31 2.08
C LEU A 424 41.76 -60.87 3.10
N LEU A 425 40.67 -60.23 2.67
CA LEU A 425 39.58 -59.83 3.56
C LEU A 425 38.85 -61.03 4.18
N VAL A 426 38.62 -62.10 3.41
CA VAL A 426 38.05 -63.36 3.94
C VAL A 426 39.00 -64.02 4.94
N VAL A 427 40.31 -64.08 4.66
CA VAL A 427 41.31 -64.60 5.62
C VAL A 427 41.34 -63.75 6.89
N LEU A 428 41.32 -62.41 6.78
CA LEU A 428 41.29 -61.51 7.93
C LEU A 428 40.01 -61.71 8.77
N PHE A 429 38.85 -61.82 8.12
CA PHE A 429 37.58 -62.11 8.79
C PHE A 429 37.59 -63.47 9.50
N VAL A 430 38.18 -64.50 8.89
CA VAL A 430 38.38 -65.81 9.53
C VAL A 430 39.35 -65.71 10.71
N LEU A 431 40.44 -64.94 10.61
CA LEU A 431 41.38 -64.73 11.72
C LEU A 431 40.72 -63.99 12.90
N ILE A 432 39.95 -62.93 12.64
CA ILE A 432 39.19 -62.20 13.65
C ILE A 432 38.20 -63.14 14.36
N ASN A 433 37.44 -63.95 13.63
CA ASN A 433 36.48 -64.88 14.23
C ASN A 433 37.15 -66.08 14.95
N LYS A 434 38.31 -66.54 14.47
CA LYS A 434 39.04 -67.71 15.01
C LYS A 434 39.91 -67.38 16.23
N TYR A 435 40.45 -66.16 16.32
CA TYR A 435 41.33 -65.73 17.41
C TYR A 435 40.72 -64.65 18.33
N GLY A 436 39.73 -63.88 17.87
CA GLY A 436 39.05 -62.84 18.68
C GLY A 436 38.22 -63.37 19.87
N ARG A 437 37.96 -64.69 19.93
CA ARG A 437 37.24 -65.34 21.06
C ARG A 437 38.12 -65.70 22.27
N ARG A 438 39.19 -64.94 22.54
CA ARG A 438 39.83 -64.90 23.87
C ARG A 438 39.99 -63.46 24.39
N SER A 439 38.88 -62.93 24.93
CA SER A 439 38.89 -61.68 25.68
C SER A 439 39.79 -61.76 26.92
N LYS A 440 40.73 -60.82 27.05
CA LYS A 440 41.34 -60.47 28.34
C LYS A 440 41.98 -59.08 28.35
N PHE A 441 41.18 -58.03 28.16
CA PHE A 441 41.31 -56.74 28.85
C PHE A 441 39.99 -55.99 28.66
N GLY A 442 39.30 -55.68 29.76
CA GLY A 442 37.97 -55.08 29.73
C GLY A 442 37.95 -53.68 30.34
N MET A 443 37.21 -52.77 29.72
CA MET A 443 36.64 -51.60 30.38
C MET A 443 35.12 -51.68 30.28
N LYS A 444 34.44 -51.16 31.32
CA LYS A 444 33.01 -51.36 31.55
C LYS A 444 32.18 -50.37 30.73
N GLY A 445 31.02 -50.82 30.25
CA GLY A 445 29.90 -49.95 29.91
C GLY A 445 28.63 -50.42 30.64
N PRO A 446 27.78 -49.52 31.17
CA PRO A 446 26.36 -49.80 31.37
C PRO A 446 25.68 -49.78 29.99
N VAL A 447 25.06 -50.87 29.53
CA VAL A 447 23.71 -51.37 29.92
C VAL A 447 22.60 -50.45 29.39
N ALA A 448 21.77 -50.99 28.49
CA ALA A 448 20.56 -50.37 27.97
C ALA A 448 19.31 -50.91 28.69
N VAL A 449 18.26 -50.11 28.77
CA VAL A 449 16.90 -50.48 29.22
C VAL A 449 15.88 -49.79 28.30
N ILE A 450 14.66 -50.34 28.23
CA ILE A 450 13.61 -50.01 27.25
C ILE A 450 12.34 -49.57 27.99
N SER A 451 11.51 -48.72 27.35
CA SER A 451 10.12 -48.37 27.72
C SER A 451 9.94 -47.38 28.88
N GLY A 452 8.86 -46.58 28.81
CA GLY A 452 8.43 -45.68 29.90
C GLY A 452 7.62 -44.48 29.41
N GLU A 453 6.30 -44.55 29.59
CA GLU A 453 5.32 -43.46 29.41
C GLU A 453 5.62 -42.19 30.23
N GLU A 454 5.22 -41.05 29.64
CA GLU A 454 4.76 -39.80 30.25
C GLU A 454 5.60 -38.98 31.27
N ASP A 455 5.38 -37.67 31.15
CA ASP A 455 5.41 -36.63 32.19
C ASP A 455 6.73 -36.03 32.76
N SER A 456 6.69 -34.69 32.81
CA SER A 456 7.31 -33.79 33.81
C SER A 456 8.83 -33.58 33.95
N ALA A 457 9.22 -32.38 33.47
CA ALA A 457 10.14 -31.41 34.09
C ALA A 457 11.69 -31.51 33.93
N SER A 458 12.25 -30.36 33.52
CA SER A 458 13.66 -29.99 33.40
C SER A 458 14.43 -29.97 34.74
N PRO A 459 15.77 -29.86 34.71
CA PRO A 459 16.31 -28.50 34.87
C PRO A 459 17.53 -28.14 34.00
N LEU A 460 17.39 -26.98 33.33
CA LEU A 460 18.32 -25.85 33.35
C LEU A 460 19.84 -26.12 33.35
N HIS A 461 20.52 -25.71 32.26
CA HIS A 461 21.75 -24.91 32.44
C HIS A 461 21.85 -23.76 31.45
N HIS A 462 22.18 -22.59 31.99
CA HIS A 462 22.09 -21.27 31.36
C HIS A 462 23.28 -21.01 30.41
N VAL A 463 23.03 -20.53 29.18
CA VAL A 463 24.03 -19.79 28.38
C VAL A 463 23.33 -18.58 27.77
N ASN A 464 23.72 -17.38 28.21
CA ASN A 464 23.16 -16.12 27.74
C ASN A 464 23.77 -15.71 26.40
N HIS A 465 22.93 -15.32 25.43
CA HIS A 465 23.34 -14.44 24.33
C HIS A 465 22.64 -13.10 24.51
N GLY A 466 23.25 -12.23 25.32
CA GLY A 466 22.81 -10.85 25.46
C GLY A 466 23.15 -10.07 24.19
N ILE A 467 22.13 -9.50 23.53
CA ILE A 467 22.33 -8.55 22.44
C ILE A 467 22.82 -7.25 23.07
N ILE A 468 24.12 -6.96 22.92
CA ILE A 468 24.74 -5.70 23.34
C ILE A 468 25.28 -5.02 22.09
N THR A 469 24.77 -3.83 21.78
CA THR A 469 25.20 -3.00 20.64
C THR A 469 26.53 -2.31 20.93
N PRO A 470 27.59 -2.51 20.10
CA PRO A 470 28.82 -1.72 20.19
C PRO A 470 28.74 -0.50 19.27
N CYS A 471 28.66 0.71 19.85
CA CYS A 471 28.72 1.98 19.11
C CYS A 471 29.68 2.99 19.76
N THR A 472 30.96 2.62 19.91
CA THR A 472 32.09 3.57 20.06
C THR A 472 33.40 2.86 19.72
N LEU A 473 34.08 3.29 18.65
CA LEU A 473 35.55 3.36 18.55
C LEU A 473 35.97 4.01 17.22
N ASP A 474 36.62 5.16 17.35
CA ASP A 474 37.51 5.89 16.44
C ASP A 474 37.49 5.62 14.93
N ALA A 475 37.10 6.65 14.18
CA ALA A 475 37.48 6.78 12.77
C ALA A 475 38.97 7.15 12.65
N GLY A 476 39.81 6.16 12.37
CA GLY A 476 41.10 6.41 11.71
C GLY A 476 40.88 6.83 10.25
N PRO A 477 41.83 7.56 9.63
CA PRO A 477 41.74 7.90 8.20
C PRO A 477 41.85 6.64 7.31
N ASP A 478 41.39 6.77 6.06
CA ASP A 478 41.52 5.83 4.95
C ASP A 478 40.77 4.49 5.08
N ALA A 479 39.44 4.55 5.18
CA ALA A 479 38.54 3.44 4.86
C ALA A 479 37.39 3.89 3.94
N VAL A 480 37.35 3.39 2.71
CA VAL A 480 36.35 3.75 1.69
C VAL A 480 35.16 2.80 1.75
N VAL A 481 33.93 3.34 1.86
CA VAL A 481 32.68 2.57 1.78
C VAL A 481 32.05 2.73 0.40
N ILE A 482 31.91 1.63 -0.32
CA ILE A 482 31.06 1.51 -1.51
C ILE A 482 29.83 0.70 -1.10
N GLY A 483 28.64 1.30 -1.22
CA GLY A 483 27.41 0.74 -0.68
C GLY A 483 26.73 -0.30 -1.58
N MET A 484 25.85 -1.11 -0.97
CA MET A 484 24.84 -1.90 -1.68
C MET A 484 23.51 -1.82 -0.93
N THR A 485 22.44 -1.51 -1.66
CA THR A 485 21.06 -1.39 -1.15
C THR A 485 20.44 -2.75 -0.91
N ARG A 486 19.69 -2.92 0.19
CA ARG A 486 18.82 -4.10 0.40
C ARG A 486 17.39 -3.79 -0.04
N ILE A 487 16.85 -4.69 -0.85
CA ILE A 487 15.45 -4.67 -1.30
C ILE A 487 14.59 -5.35 -0.22
N PRO A 488 13.43 -4.78 0.19
CA PRO A 488 12.50 -5.46 1.09
C PRO A 488 11.73 -6.58 0.36
N VAL A 489 11.57 -7.72 1.02
CA VAL A 489 10.75 -8.83 0.51
C VAL A 489 9.28 -8.56 0.85
N ILE A 490 8.38 -8.73 -0.13
CA ILE A 490 6.94 -8.67 0.09
C ILE A 490 6.48 -10.04 0.61
N GLU A 491 5.90 -10.07 1.81
CA GLU A 491 5.41 -11.30 2.43
C GLU A 491 3.88 -11.45 2.22
N ASN A 492 3.44 -12.63 1.76
CA ASN A 492 2.07 -12.88 1.30
C ASN A 492 1.19 -13.48 2.42
N PRO A 493 0.15 -12.78 2.93
CA PRO A 493 -0.54 -13.16 4.16
C PRO A 493 -1.70 -14.14 3.92
N GLN A 494 -1.43 -15.45 3.92
CA GLN A 494 -2.46 -16.47 4.14
C GLN A 494 -2.00 -17.58 5.11
N TYR A 495 -2.99 -18.17 5.80
CA TYR A 495 -2.88 -19.29 6.76
C TYR A 495 -2.25 -19.03 8.14
N PHE A 496 -3.03 -18.39 9.02
CA PHE A 496 -3.06 -18.80 10.43
C PHE A 496 -4.34 -19.59 10.74
N ARG A 497 -4.17 -20.83 11.23
CA ARG A 497 -5.20 -21.58 11.96
C ARG A 497 -4.71 -21.81 13.38
N HIS A 498 -5.35 -21.18 14.37
CA HIS A 498 -5.12 -21.46 15.79
C HIS A 498 -6.33 -22.16 16.40
N GLY A 499 -6.08 -23.19 17.22
CA GLY A 499 -7.11 -23.94 17.94
C GLY A 499 -7.31 -23.42 19.36
N HIS A 500 -8.57 -23.21 19.73
CA HIS A 500 -9.18 -23.16 21.07
C HIS A 500 -8.28 -23.05 22.32
N ASN A 501 -8.51 -22.01 23.13
CA ASN A 501 -9.26 -22.21 24.39
C ASN A 501 -9.70 -20.88 25.04
N CYS A 502 -11.01 -20.74 25.29
CA CYS A 502 -11.59 -19.68 26.13
C CYS A 502 -12.76 -20.27 26.94
N ASN A 503 -12.77 -20.05 28.25
CA ASN A 503 -13.89 -20.45 29.12
C ASN A 503 -15.04 -19.42 29.07
N LYS A 504 -16.27 -19.93 29.23
CA LYS A 504 -17.56 -19.20 29.28
C LYS A 504 -17.92 -18.84 30.74
N PRO A 505 -18.88 -17.92 31.06
CA PRO A 505 -20.15 -17.62 30.38
C PRO A 505 -20.26 -16.17 29.83
N ALA A 506 -21.01 -15.86 28.77
CA ALA A 506 -22.46 -16.01 28.51
C ALA A 506 -23.31 -15.18 29.50
N THR A 507 -24.27 -14.34 29.11
CA THR A 507 -25.11 -14.25 27.89
C THR A 507 -24.95 -12.86 27.22
N CYS A 508 -25.64 -12.42 26.15
CA CYS A 508 -26.91 -12.84 25.52
C CYS A 508 -26.79 -13.07 23.99
N GLU A 509 -27.87 -12.78 23.26
CA GLU A 509 -28.23 -13.25 21.92
C GLU A 509 -28.40 -12.10 20.91
N TYR A 510 -28.14 -12.38 19.64
CA TYR A 510 -28.98 -11.94 18.53
C TYR A 510 -29.17 -13.13 17.58
N THR A 511 -30.38 -13.35 17.07
CA THR A 511 -30.74 -14.56 16.32
C THR A 511 -30.56 -14.36 14.81
N SER A 512 -29.97 -15.36 14.15
CA SER A 512 -29.90 -15.44 12.68
C SER A 512 -30.83 -16.55 12.18
N ALA A 513 -31.76 -16.19 11.30
CA ALA A 513 -32.60 -17.16 10.60
C ALA A 513 -31.84 -17.70 9.37
N LEU A 514 -31.79 -19.02 9.20
CA LEU A 514 -31.29 -19.62 7.96
C LEU A 514 -32.30 -19.45 6.83
N LEU A 515 -31.80 -19.12 5.64
CA LEU A 515 -32.45 -19.46 4.38
C LEU A 515 -31.45 -20.17 3.48
N THR A 516 -31.91 -21.23 2.82
CA THR A 516 -31.09 -22.20 2.09
C THR A 516 -30.91 -21.81 0.63
N PHE A 517 -29.67 -21.66 0.18
CA PHE A 517 -29.37 -21.63 -1.25
C PHE A 517 -29.65 -23.00 -1.89
N THR A 518 -30.45 -22.99 -2.95
CA THR A 518 -30.63 -24.12 -3.86
C THR A 518 -30.04 -23.73 -5.21
N MET A 519 -29.21 -24.59 -5.81
CA MET A 519 -28.77 -24.39 -7.19
C MET A 519 -29.91 -24.77 -8.15
N VAL A 520 -30.14 -23.94 -9.16
CA VAL A 520 -31.00 -24.26 -10.30
C VAL A 520 -30.11 -24.36 -11.54
N SER A 521 -29.98 -25.57 -12.09
CA SER A 521 -29.33 -25.80 -13.38
C SER A 521 -30.27 -25.37 -14.51
N HIS A 522 -29.84 -24.43 -15.35
CA HIS A 522 -30.64 -24.00 -16.49
C HIS A 522 -30.43 -24.92 -17.69
N GLU A 523 -31.42 -25.77 -17.94
CA GLU A 523 -31.47 -26.66 -19.11
C GLU A 523 -31.94 -25.85 -20.34
N SER A 524 -31.36 -26.12 -21.52
CA SER A 524 -31.65 -25.38 -22.75
C SER A 524 -32.67 -26.11 -23.62
N SER A 525 -33.80 -25.47 -23.89
CA SER A 525 -34.86 -26.00 -24.77
C SER A 525 -34.92 -25.23 -26.08
N SER A 526 -35.10 -25.96 -27.18
CA SER A 526 -35.12 -25.42 -28.53
C SER A 526 -36.54 -25.10 -28.99
N HIS A 527 -36.75 -23.91 -29.57
CA HIS A 527 -37.93 -23.59 -30.34
C HIS A 527 -37.56 -22.88 -31.65
N GLY A 528 -38.30 -23.20 -32.72
CA GLY A 528 -37.86 -22.96 -34.10
C GLY A 528 -38.08 -21.53 -34.62
N PHE A 529 -37.12 -21.06 -35.44
CA PHE A 529 -37.29 -19.88 -36.27
C PHE A 529 -38.27 -20.15 -37.41
N GLN A 530 -39.31 -19.31 -37.56
CA GLN A 530 -40.21 -19.33 -38.71
C GLN A 530 -39.99 -18.08 -39.57
N LYS A 531 -39.88 -18.29 -40.89
CA LYS A 531 -39.34 -17.33 -41.86
C LYS A 531 -40.46 -16.54 -42.54
N PRO A 532 -40.43 -15.20 -42.58
CA PRO A 532 -41.32 -14.44 -43.45
C PRO A 532 -40.82 -14.48 -44.90
N THR A 533 -41.67 -14.94 -45.82
CA THR A 533 -41.43 -14.87 -47.27
C THR A 533 -41.79 -13.49 -47.81
N SER A 534 -41.03 -13.01 -48.80
CA SER A 534 -41.45 -11.90 -49.64
C SER A 534 -42.47 -12.38 -50.68
N GLU A 535 -43.58 -11.66 -50.85
CA GLU A 535 -44.43 -11.76 -52.04
C GLU A 535 -44.54 -10.38 -52.70
N ARG A 536 -44.64 -10.35 -54.03
CA ARG A 536 -44.59 -9.14 -54.85
C ARG A 536 -45.88 -8.98 -55.66
N ARG A 537 -46.59 -7.87 -55.43
CA ARG A 537 -47.63 -7.28 -56.28
C ARG A 537 -47.76 -5.81 -55.89
N LEU A 538 -47.88 -4.85 -56.80
CA LEU A 538 -47.89 -4.93 -58.27
C LEU A 538 -46.50 -4.65 -58.88
#